data_AF-A0A7C9F546-F1
#
_entry.id   AF-A0A7C9F546-F1
#
_cell.length_a   1.000
_cell.length_b   1.000
_cell.length_c   1.000
_cell.angle_alpha   90.00
_cell.angle_beta   90.00
_cell.angle_gamma   90.00
#
_symmetry.space_group_name_H-M   'P 1'
#
loop_
_entity.id
_entity.type
_entity.pdbx_description
1 polymer ?
#
loop_
_entity_poly.entity_id
_entity_poly.type
_entity_poly.pdbx_seq_one_letter_code
_entity_poly.pdbx_strand_id
1 'polypeptide(L)'
;RLLPLLNCGVLAVRIAAAGAVYELGFCSRARREIGECGCVSALVRMLDGKAIEEKEAAAKALSTLVICPSNRKIFRKEEKGIVGTVQLLDPLIKNLDKKWPIAVLAALVHSKKCRKQMVAAGACLHLPKLVESDVEGAKKLLDGLGRGKLWGVFARP
;
A
#
# COMPACT_ATOMS: atom_id res chain seq x y z
N ARG A 1 -3.88 -22.41 -6.70
CA ARG A 1 -4.41 -21.44 -5.70
C ARG A 1 -3.24 -20.74 -5.03
N LEU A 2 -3.17 -19.40 -5.00
CA LEU A 2 -2.00 -18.65 -4.52
C LEU A 2 -1.95 -18.46 -2.99
N LEU A 3 -3.10 -18.46 -2.31
CA LEU A 3 -3.17 -18.20 -0.86
C LEU A 3 -2.23 -19.09 -0.01
N PRO A 4 -2.16 -20.42 -0.21
CA PRO A 4 -1.24 -21.26 0.58
C PRO A 4 0.23 -20.86 0.38
N LEU A 5 0.60 -20.44 -0.83
CA LEU A 5 1.96 -20.03 -1.17
C LEU A 5 2.32 -18.67 -0.55
N LEU A 6 1.36 -17.75 -0.48
CA LEU A 6 1.53 -16.47 0.24
C LEU A 6 1.72 -16.66 1.74
N ASN A 7 1.26 -17.78 2.31
CA ASN A 7 1.46 -18.12 3.72
C ASN A 7 2.58 -19.17 3.93
N CYS A 8 3.35 -19.49 2.89
CA CYS A 8 4.42 -20.49 2.99
C CYS A 8 5.49 -20.04 3.99
N GLY A 9 6.07 -20.95 4.76
CA GLY A 9 7.21 -20.63 5.65
C GLY A 9 8.47 -20.18 4.90
N VAL A 10 8.59 -20.55 3.62
CA VAL A 10 9.73 -20.21 2.76
C VAL A 10 9.56 -18.82 2.16
N LEU A 11 10.46 -17.90 2.49
CA LEU A 11 10.43 -16.49 2.05
C LEU A 11 10.37 -16.35 0.53
N ALA A 12 11.24 -17.06 -0.20
CA ALA A 12 11.30 -16.99 -1.66
C ALA A 12 9.97 -17.42 -2.33
N VAL A 13 9.27 -18.39 -1.73
CA VAL A 13 7.96 -18.84 -2.22
C VAL A 13 6.90 -17.76 -2.03
N ARG A 14 6.91 -17.06 -0.88
CA ARG A 14 5.97 -15.95 -0.64
C ARG A 14 6.21 -14.80 -1.62
N ILE A 15 7.47 -14.43 -1.86
CA ILE A 15 7.86 -13.38 -2.82
C ILE A 15 7.39 -13.76 -4.24
N ALA A 16 7.70 -14.97 -4.69
CA ALA A 16 7.27 -15.46 -6.00
C ALA A 16 5.74 -15.49 -6.13
N ALA A 17 5.03 -15.91 -5.08
CA ALA A 17 3.57 -15.92 -5.07
C ALA A 17 2.97 -14.51 -5.14
N ALA A 18 3.54 -13.53 -4.44
CA ALA A 18 3.12 -12.13 -4.54
C ALA A 18 3.40 -11.56 -5.94
N GLY A 19 4.54 -11.91 -6.55
CA GLY A 19 4.83 -11.61 -7.96
C GLY A 19 3.77 -12.19 -8.90
N ALA A 20 3.40 -13.45 -8.74
CA ALA A 20 2.34 -14.09 -9.52
C ALA A 20 0.98 -13.39 -9.34
N VAL A 21 0.64 -12.93 -8.12
CA VAL A 21 -0.57 -12.14 -7.88
C VAL A 21 -0.56 -10.84 -8.70
N TYR A 22 0.57 -10.14 -8.75
CA TYR A 22 0.71 -8.91 -9.52
C TYR A 22 0.44 -9.16 -11.01
N GLU A 23 1.09 -10.16 -11.61
CA GLU A 23 0.94 -10.51 -13.02
C GLU A 23 -0.47 -10.99 -13.37
N LEU A 24 -1.05 -11.86 -12.53
CA LEU A 24 -2.39 -12.40 -12.74
C LEU A 24 -3.51 -11.36 -12.48
N GLY A 25 -3.21 -10.29 -11.74
CA GLY A 25 -4.11 -9.18 -11.47
C GLY A 25 -4.37 -8.25 -12.67
N PHE A 26 -4.19 -8.69 -13.91
CA PHE A 26 -4.25 -7.85 -15.10
C PHE A 26 -5.67 -7.31 -15.43
N CYS A 27 -6.73 -8.03 -15.07
CA CYS A 27 -8.11 -7.62 -15.37
C CYS A 27 -9.03 -7.60 -14.15
N SER A 28 -10.19 -6.94 -14.29
CA SER A 28 -11.19 -6.75 -13.24
C SER A 28 -11.66 -8.07 -12.61
N ARG A 29 -11.89 -9.09 -13.45
CA ARG A 29 -12.34 -10.42 -13.03
C ARG A 29 -11.27 -11.12 -12.21
N ALA A 30 -10.04 -11.20 -12.73
CA ALA A 30 -8.93 -11.86 -12.05
C ALA A 30 -8.62 -11.20 -10.70
N ARG A 31 -8.59 -9.86 -10.63
CA ARG A 31 -8.42 -9.13 -9.35
C ARG A 31 -9.47 -9.54 -8.33
N ARG A 32 -10.74 -9.63 -8.74
CA ARG A 32 -11.85 -10.00 -7.85
C ARG A 32 -11.68 -11.43 -7.32
N GLU A 33 -11.45 -12.39 -8.21
CA GLU A 33 -11.27 -13.81 -7.86
C GLU A 33 -10.07 -14.01 -6.92
N ILE A 34 -8.94 -13.34 -7.18
CA ILE A 34 -7.76 -13.37 -6.30
C ILE A 34 -8.09 -12.81 -4.90
N GLY A 35 -8.86 -11.72 -4.85
CA GLY A 35 -9.27 -11.11 -3.58
C GLY A 35 -10.24 -11.98 -2.78
N GLU A 36 -11.20 -12.62 -3.44
CA GLU A 36 -12.14 -13.57 -2.84
C GLU A 36 -11.44 -14.80 -2.27
N CYS A 37 -10.28 -15.17 -2.85
CA CYS A 37 -9.41 -16.21 -2.29
C CYS A 37 -8.65 -15.79 -1.01
N GLY A 38 -8.87 -14.59 -0.46
CA GLY A 38 -8.21 -14.12 0.76
C GLY A 38 -6.77 -13.62 0.56
N CYS A 39 -6.32 -13.43 -0.69
CA CYS A 39 -4.95 -13.02 -0.97
C CYS A 39 -4.66 -11.59 -0.47
N VAL A 40 -5.65 -10.70 -0.42
CA VAL A 40 -5.48 -9.33 0.08
C VAL A 40 -4.99 -9.33 1.53
N SER A 41 -5.65 -10.07 2.41
CA SER A 41 -5.26 -10.15 3.82
C SER A 41 -3.89 -10.81 4.01
N ALA A 42 -3.56 -11.81 3.18
CA ALA A 42 -2.24 -12.44 3.19
C ALA A 42 -1.12 -11.46 2.80
N LEU A 43 -1.34 -10.67 1.74
CA LEU A 43 -0.39 -9.64 1.32
C LEU A 43 -0.25 -8.51 2.35
N VAL A 44 -1.33 -8.13 3.03
CA VAL A 44 -1.24 -7.13 4.12
C VAL A 44 -0.32 -7.64 5.25
N ARG A 45 -0.39 -8.92 5.60
CA ARG A 45 0.53 -9.52 6.59
C ARG A 45 2.00 -9.50 6.12
N MET A 46 2.24 -9.63 4.82
CA MET A 46 3.59 -9.56 4.25
C MET A 46 4.20 -8.14 4.29
N LEU A 47 3.39 -7.07 4.44
CA LEU A 47 3.92 -5.71 4.64
C LEU A 47 4.72 -5.58 5.96
N ASP A 48 4.42 -6.43 6.95
CA ASP A 48 5.14 -6.55 8.22
C ASP A 48 6.29 -7.58 8.15
N GLY A 49 6.62 -8.08 6.95
CA GLY A 49 7.72 -9.01 6.73
C GLY A 49 9.07 -8.48 7.22
N LYS A 50 10.08 -9.36 7.33
CA LYS A 50 11.43 -8.91 7.74
C LYS A 50 12.26 -8.41 6.55
N ALA A 51 12.10 -9.06 5.41
CA ALA A 51 12.85 -8.76 4.19
C ALA A 51 12.21 -7.58 3.43
N ILE A 52 13.02 -6.72 2.84
CA ILE A 52 12.52 -5.57 2.07
C ILE A 52 11.83 -6.04 0.80
N GLU A 53 12.38 -7.06 0.15
CA GLU A 53 11.88 -7.69 -1.07
C GLU A 53 10.48 -8.30 -0.84
N GLU A 54 10.23 -8.82 0.36
CA GLU A 54 8.91 -9.33 0.77
C GLU A 54 7.87 -8.22 0.88
N LYS A 55 8.25 -7.12 1.55
CA LYS A 55 7.38 -5.93 1.70
C LYS A 55 7.09 -5.29 0.34
N GLU A 56 8.10 -5.18 -0.50
CA GLU A 56 7.97 -4.62 -1.84
C GLU A 56 7.08 -5.49 -2.74
N ALA A 57 7.31 -6.81 -2.77
CA ALA A 57 6.47 -7.73 -3.53
C ALA A 57 5.00 -7.66 -3.07
N ALA A 58 4.77 -7.55 -1.76
CA ALA A 58 3.44 -7.38 -1.19
C ALA A 58 2.79 -6.05 -1.61
N ALA A 59 3.50 -4.93 -1.48
CA ALA A 59 3.02 -3.61 -1.87
C ALA A 59 2.69 -3.54 -3.37
N LYS A 60 3.55 -4.12 -4.22
CA LYS A 60 3.37 -4.22 -5.67
C LYS A 60 2.13 -5.05 -6.02
N ALA A 61 1.96 -6.22 -5.41
CA ALA A 61 0.75 -7.03 -5.62
C ALA A 61 -0.52 -6.29 -5.18
N LEU A 62 -0.48 -5.63 -4.01
CA LEU A 62 -1.60 -4.87 -3.48
C LEU A 62 -1.97 -3.68 -4.38
N SER A 63 -1.00 -2.97 -4.97
CA SER A 63 -1.30 -1.80 -5.83
C SER A 63 -2.18 -2.17 -7.01
N THR A 64 -2.01 -3.38 -7.55
CA THR A 64 -2.85 -3.92 -8.63
C THR A 64 -4.21 -4.37 -8.10
N LEU A 65 -4.26 -5.04 -6.95
CA LEU A 65 -5.52 -5.58 -6.42
C LEU A 65 -6.49 -4.50 -5.93
N VAL A 66 -6.02 -3.44 -5.28
CA VAL A 66 -6.89 -2.40 -4.66
C VAL A 66 -7.55 -1.46 -5.68
N ILE A 67 -7.17 -1.57 -6.96
CA ILE A 67 -7.92 -0.96 -8.06
C ILE A 67 -9.35 -1.53 -8.08
N CYS A 68 -9.52 -2.82 -7.76
CA CYS A 68 -10.83 -3.45 -7.67
C CYS A 68 -11.59 -2.99 -6.40
N PRO A 69 -12.83 -2.47 -6.50
CA PRO A 69 -13.57 -1.95 -5.35
C PRO A 69 -13.83 -2.98 -4.24
N SER A 70 -14.04 -4.25 -4.56
CA SER A 70 -14.24 -5.33 -3.57
C SER A 70 -12.97 -5.53 -2.73
N ASN A 71 -11.81 -5.62 -3.38
CA ASN A 71 -10.52 -5.77 -2.72
C ASN A 71 -10.18 -4.55 -1.87
N ARG A 72 -10.50 -3.35 -2.36
CA ARG A 72 -10.35 -2.12 -1.57
C ARG A 72 -11.21 -2.12 -0.30
N LYS A 73 -12.39 -2.74 -0.32
CA LYS A 73 -13.20 -2.92 0.90
C LYS A 73 -12.53 -3.88 1.87
N ILE A 74 -11.94 -4.99 1.40
CA ILE A 74 -11.20 -5.95 2.23
C ILE A 74 -9.99 -5.26 2.86
N PHE A 75 -9.14 -4.64 2.04
CA PHE A 75 -7.93 -3.96 2.50
C PHE A 75 -8.20 -2.92 3.60
N ARG A 76 -9.27 -2.13 3.48
CA ARG A 76 -9.64 -1.12 4.49
C ARG A 76 -10.08 -1.69 5.84
N LYS A 77 -10.48 -2.97 5.87
CA LYS A 77 -10.87 -3.66 7.11
C LYS A 77 -9.66 -4.26 7.81
N GLU A 78 -8.55 -4.47 7.10
CA GLU A 78 -7.31 -4.95 7.68
C GLU A 78 -6.70 -3.86 8.57
N GLU A 79 -6.52 -4.18 9.85
CA GLU A 79 -6.01 -3.25 10.88
C GLU A 79 -4.71 -2.59 10.43
N LYS A 80 -3.79 -3.38 9.86
CA LYS A 80 -2.47 -2.94 9.45
C LYS A 80 -2.36 -2.53 7.98
N GLY A 81 -3.44 -2.60 7.19
CA GLY A 81 -3.38 -2.31 5.76
C GLY A 81 -2.85 -0.91 5.49
N ILE A 82 -3.52 0.13 5.99
CA ILE A 82 -3.12 1.53 5.77
C ILE A 82 -1.83 1.85 6.53
N VAL A 83 -1.75 1.48 7.81
CA VAL A 83 -0.61 1.84 8.67
C VAL A 83 0.68 1.22 8.14
N GLY A 84 0.70 -0.09 7.86
CA GLY A 84 1.88 -0.77 7.31
C GLY A 84 2.28 -0.21 5.95
N THR A 85 1.32 0.11 5.09
CA THR A 85 1.62 0.74 3.78
C THR A 85 2.23 2.15 3.95
N VAL A 86 1.77 2.94 4.91
CA VAL A 86 2.35 4.26 5.20
C VAL A 86 3.77 4.14 5.73
N GLN A 87 4.05 3.15 6.60
CA GLN A 87 5.41 2.90 7.10
C GLN A 87 6.40 2.59 5.98
N LEU A 88 5.96 1.92 4.89
CA LEU A 88 6.81 1.69 3.72
C LEU A 88 7.20 2.97 2.97
N LEU A 89 6.53 4.11 3.22
CA LEU A 89 6.91 5.40 2.64
C LEU A 89 8.15 5.99 3.28
N ASP A 90 8.59 5.49 4.44
CA ASP A 90 9.75 6.03 5.15
C ASP A 90 10.97 6.12 4.20
N PRO A 91 11.51 7.32 3.94
CA PRO A 91 12.68 7.50 3.08
C PRO A 91 13.94 6.79 3.61
N LEU A 92 13.98 6.40 4.89
CA LEU A 92 15.08 5.61 5.48
C LEU A 92 15.06 4.15 5.02
N ILE A 93 13.90 3.62 4.62
CA ILE A 93 13.79 2.28 4.04
C ILE A 93 14.30 2.33 2.59
N LYS A 94 15.56 1.93 2.40
CA LYS A 94 16.22 1.80 1.10
C LYS A 94 15.77 0.53 0.36
N ASN A 95 16.08 0.45 -0.93
CA ASN A 95 15.83 -0.73 -1.78
C ASN A 95 14.36 -1.16 -1.88
N LEU A 96 13.43 -0.22 -1.74
CA LEU A 96 12.00 -0.43 -1.96
C LEU A 96 11.48 0.66 -2.89
N ASP A 97 10.90 0.28 -4.03
CA ASP A 97 10.29 1.24 -4.93
C ASP A 97 9.01 1.81 -4.32
N LYS A 98 9.10 3.09 -3.92
CA LYS A 98 8.05 3.80 -3.17
C LYS A 98 6.79 4.04 -3.99
N LYS A 99 6.84 3.88 -5.31
CA LYS A 99 5.64 4.03 -6.15
C LYS A 99 4.56 3.01 -5.80
N TRP A 100 4.94 1.80 -5.37
CA TRP A 100 4.00 0.74 -5.03
C TRP A 100 3.12 1.08 -3.80
N PRO A 101 3.69 1.40 -2.62
CA PRO A 101 2.88 1.83 -1.49
C PRO A 101 2.12 3.13 -1.77
N ILE A 102 2.69 4.07 -2.55
CA ILE A 102 1.98 5.29 -2.97
C ILE A 102 0.73 4.92 -3.79
N ALA A 103 0.84 4.03 -4.78
CA ALA A 103 -0.28 3.59 -5.60
C ALA A 103 -1.39 2.92 -4.77
N VAL A 104 -1.02 2.10 -3.77
CA VAL A 104 -1.98 1.50 -2.83
C VAL A 104 -2.76 2.59 -2.07
N LEU A 105 -2.05 3.57 -1.50
CA LEU A 105 -2.66 4.64 -0.70
C LEU A 105 -3.48 5.60 -1.58
N ALA A 106 -3.02 5.89 -2.79
CA ALA A 106 -3.73 6.73 -3.75
C ALA A 106 -5.12 6.16 -4.10
N ALA A 107 -5.24 4.83 -4.22
CA ALA A 107 -6.55 4.18 -4.46
C ALA A 107 -7.57 4.40 -3.32
N LEU A 108 -7.09 4.79 -2.12
CA LEU A 108 -7.88 4.97 -0.91
C LEU A 108 -8.16 6.44 -0.55
N VAL A 109 -7.44 7.38 -1.17
CA VAL A 109 -7.43 8.81 -0.80
C VAL A 109 -8.81 9.46 -0.89
N HIS A 110 -9.72 8.92 -1.71
CA HIS A 110 -11.09 9.41 -1.82
C HIS A 110 -11.89 9.25 -0.52
N SER A 111 -11.53 8.30 0.36
CA SER A 111 -12.20 8.09 1.64
C SER A 111 -11.66 9.01 2.73
N LYS A 112 -12.53 9.86 3.30
CA LYS A 112 -12.18 10.76 4.43
C LYS A 112 -11.61 10.01 5.63
N LYS A 113 -12.17 8.83 5.95
CA LYS A 113 -11.66 7.95 7.03
C LYS A 113 -10.24 7.48 6.73
N CYS A 114 -9.98 6.98 5.51
CA CYS A 114 -8.65 6.51 5.11
C CYS A 114 -7.63 7.65 5.12
N ARG A 115 -7.97 8.85 4.64
CA ARG A 115 -7.07 10.01 4.73
C ARG A 115 -6.67 10.33 6.16
N LYS A 116 -7.63 10.35 7.10
CA LYS A 116 -7.32 10.55 8.52
C LYS A 116 -6.37 9.48 9.07
N GLN A 117 -6.60 8.22 8.71
CA GLN A 117 -5.71 7.11 9.10
C GLN A 117 -4.31 7.26 8.51
N MET A 118 -4.19 7.68 7.25
CA MET A 118 -2.89 7.94 6.60
C MET A 118 -2.12 9.06 7.29
N VAL A 119 -2.81 10.17 7.59
CA VAL A 119 -2.21 11.31 8.30
C VAL A 119 -1.77 10.90 9.71
N ALA A 120 -2.62 10.18 10.45
CA ALA A 120 -2.30 9.68 11.79
C ALA A 120 -1.13 8.69 11.78
N ALA A 121 -0.96 7.91 10.71
CA ALA A 121 0.17 7.00 10.53
C ALA A 121 1.46 7.70 10.06
N GLY A 122 1.45 9.03 9.86
CA GLY A 122 2.65 9.80 9.53
C GLY A 122 2.91 10.00 8.03
N ALA A 123 1.93 9.75 7.14
CA ALA A 123 2.14 9.89 5.69
C ALA A 123 2.65 11.30 5.28
N CYS A 124 2.18 12.35 5.96
CA CYS A 124 2.60 13.73 5.69
C CYS A 124 4.06 14.02 6.12
N LEU A 125 4.68 13.16 6.93
CA LEU A 125 6.10 13.29 7.31
C LEU A 125 7.03 12.74 6.22
N HIS A 126 6.60 11.70 5.52
CA HIS A 126 7.42 11.02 4.51
C HIS A 126 7.25 11.64 3.12
N LEU A 127 6.02 11.98 2.75
CA LEU A 127 5.67 12.38 1.38
C LEU A 127 6.43 13.61 0.84
N PRO A 128 6.72 14.69 1.62
CA PRO A 128 7.46 15.83 1.10
C PRO A 128 8.83 15.43 0.51
N LYS A 129 9.60 14.60 1.22
CA LYS A 129 10.89 14.10 0.73
C LYS A 129 10.76 13.20 -0.49
N LEU A 130 9.68 12.43 -0.58
CA LEU A 130 9.39 11.63 -1.78
C LEU A 130 8.98 12.50 -2.98
N VAL A 131 8.35 13.65 -2.75
CA VAL A 131 8.06 14.64 -3.79
C VAL A 131 9.35 15.30 -4.30
N GLU A 132 10.24 15.68 -3.39
CA GLU A 132 11.57 16.22 -3.75
C GLU A 132 12.40 15.22 -4.56
N SER A 133 12.23 13.93 -4.29
CA SER A 133 12.90 12.84 -4.99
C SER A 133 12.16 12.37 -6.27
N ASP A 134 11.15 13.13 -6.71
CA ASP A 134 10.31 12.86 -7.89
C ASP A 134 9.72 11.45 -7.96
N VAL A 135 9.32 10.90 -6.80
CA VAL A 135 8.67 9.59 -6.75
C VAL A 135 7.27 9.68 -7.37
N GLU A 136 6.99 8.79 -8.32
CA GLU A 136 5.72 8.73 -9.04
C GLU A 136 4.51 8.77 -8.09
N GLY A 137 3.60 9.71 -8.34
CA GLY A 137 2.34 9.84 -7.60
C GLY A 137 2.46 10.46 -6.20
N ALA A 138 3.66 10.70 -5.67
CA ALA A 138 3.87 11.25 -4.33
C ALA A 138 3.17 12.61 -4.15
N LYS A 139 3.35 13.53 -5.12
CA LYS A 139 2.76 14.87 -5.08
C LYS A 139 1.23 14.81 -5.07
N LYS A 140 0.66 14.00 -5.95
CA LYS A 140 -0.80 13.81 -6.04
C LYS A 140 -1.38 13.22 -4.75
N LEU A 141 -0.67 12.28 -4.11
CA LEU A 141 -1.09 11.71 -2.83
C LEU A 141 -1.01 12.76 -1.71
N LEU A 142 0.08 13.52 -1.62
CA LEU A 142 0.27 14.60 -0.64
C LEU A 142 -0.84 15.66 -0.76
N ASP A 143 -1.10 16.15 -1.96
CA ASP A 143 -2.17 17.11 -2.24
C ASP A 143 -3.54 16.53 -1.85
N GLY A 144 -3.77 15.25 -2.14
CA GLY A 144 -4.99 14.54 -1.78
C GLY A 144 -5.23 14.43 -0.27
N LEU A 145 -4.17 14.37 0.53
CA LEU A 145 -4.23 14.42 2.00
C LEU A 145 -4.47 15.85 2.51
N GLY A 146 -3.89 16.85 1.83
CA GLY A 146 -3.98 18.27 2.18
C GLY A 146 -5.35 18.94 1.95
N ARG A 147 -6.26 18.35 1.16
CA ARG A 147 -7.61 18.91 0.86
C ARG A 147 -8.56 19.00 2.06
N GLY A 148 -8.08 18.79 3.28
CA GLY A 148 -8.83 19.03 4.51
C GLY A 148 -8.09 19.97 5.45
N LYS A 149 -8.19 21.30 5.23
CA LYS A 149 -7.91 22.39 6.20
C LYS A 149 -6.88 22.09 7.32
N LEU A 150 -5.68 21.59 7.00
CA LEU A 150 -4.69 21.20 8.02
C LEU A 150 -3.41 22.05 8.03
N TRP A 151 -3.35 23.10 7.20
CA TRP A 151 -2.24 24.05 7.21
C TRP A 151 -2.36 25.15 8.29
N GLY A 152 -3.46 25.20 9.03
CA GLY A 152 -3.71 26.22 10.06
C GLY A 152 -3.03 26.00 11.41
N VAL A 153 -2.22 24.95 11.58
CA VAL A 153 -1.65 24.58 12.91
C VAL A 153 -0.12 24.59 12.95
N PHE A 154 0.57 24.72 11.81
CA PHE A 154 2.03 24.91 11.77
C PHE A 154 2.47 26.34 11.45
N ALA A 155 1.54 27.28 11.33
CA ALA A 155 1.85 28.70 11.37
C ALA A 155 1.66 29.20 12.81
N ARG A 156 2.74 29.24 13.59
CA ARG A 156 2.86 30.07 14.80
C ARG A 156 4.28 30.64 14.87
N PRO A 157 4.41 31.85 15.47
CA PRO A 157 5.22 32.96 15.00
C PRO A 157 6.72 32.79 15.15
#